data_AF-A0A382SIT8-F1
#
_entry.id   AF-A0A382SIT8-F1
#
_cell.length_a   1.000
_cell.length_b   1.000
_cell.length_c   1.000
_cell.angle_alpha   90.00
_cell.angle_beta   90.00
_cell.angle_gamma   90.00
#
_symmetry.space_group_name_H-M   'P 1'
#
loop_
_entity.id
_entity.type
_entity.pdbx_description
1 polymer ?
#
loop_
_entity_poly.entity_id
_entity_poly.type
_entity_poly.pdbx_seq_one_letter_code
_entity_poly.pdbx_strand_id
1 'polypeptide(L)' 'MIYLDNAATTVMSPDVMDVLKESMDSDFANPGTIYSIGLDARKKIERAKQDIVDALNIPSTHRIIFTSGGTEAN' A
#
# COMPACT_ATOMS: atom_id res chain seq x y z
N MET A 1 28.30 3.83 8.40
CA MET A 1 27.86 5.00 7.58
C MET A 1 26.73 5.67 8.33
N ILE A 2 26.71 6.99 8.46
CA ILE A 2 25.61 7.73 9.09
C ILE A 2 24.77 8.30 7.94
N TYR A 3 23.47 7.96 7.90
CA TYR A 3 22.54 8.41 6.86
C TYR A 3 21.75 9.61 7.36
N LEU A 4 21.89 10.76 6.69
CA LEU A 4 21.27 12.03 7.09
C LEU A 4 20.48 12.69 5.93
N ASP A 5 20.06 11.91 4.92
CA ASP A 5 19.35 12.42 3.72
C ASP A 5 17.92 11.85 3.60
N ASN A 6 17.18 11.84 4.71
CA ASN A 6 15.80 11.33 4.73
C ASN A 6 14.81 12.15 3.87
N ALA A 7 15.22 13.35 3.43
CA ALA A 7 14.44 14.17 2.52
C ALA A 7 14.44 13.60 1.08
N ALA A 8 15.50 12.89 0.67
CA ALA A 8 15.57 12.23 -0.62
C ALA A 8 14.77 10.91 -0.62
N THR A 9 14.93 10.09 0.42
CA THR A 9 14.14 8.87 0.67
C THR A 9 14.33 8.37 2.10
N THR A 10 13.49 7.47 2.57
CA THR A 10 13.60 6.90 3.93
C THR A 10 13.93 5.42 3.88
N VAL A 11 14.67 4.93 4.89
CA VAL A 11 14.91 3.49 5.05
C VAL A 11 13.58 2.81 5.36
N MET A 12 13.24 1.77 4.59
CA MET A 12 12.03 0.98 4.83
C MET A 12 12.11 0.24 6.16
N SER A 13 11.04 0.31 6.96
CA SER A 13 10.93 -0.46 8.20
C SER A 13 10.99 -1.98 7.92
N PRO A 14 11.61 -2.80 8.78
CA PRO A 14 11.59 -4.25 8.67
C PRO A 14 10.18 -4.84 8.47
N ASP A 15 9.20 -4.35 9.22
CA ASP A 15 7.82 -4.83 9.13
C ASP A 15 7.21 -4.61 7.73
N VAL A 16 7.55 -3.49 7.09
CA VAL A 16 7.09 -3.17 5.72
C VAL A 16 7.77 -4.10 4.71
N MET A 17 9.06 -4.40 4.89
CA MET A 17 9.77 -5.34 4.03
C MET A 17 9.18 -6.74 4.09
N ASP A 18 8.75 -7.19 5.27
CA ASP A 18 8.17 -8.54 5.44
C ASP A 18 6.80 -8.64 4.77
N VAL A 19 5.92 -7.63 4.97
CA VAL A 19 4.63 -7.56 4.27
C VAL A 19 4.82 -7.51 2.75
N LEU A 20 5.80 -6.75 2.26
CA LEU A 20 6.07 -6.65 0.83
C LEU A 20 6.50 -8.01 0.24
N LYS A 21 7.41 -8.72 0.91
CA LYS A 21 7.85 -10.06 0.49
C LYS A 21 6.68 -11.05 0.46
N GLU A 22 5.88 -11.08 1.53
CA GLU A 22 4.70 -11.95 1.60
C GLU A 22 3.73 -11.65 0.45
N SER A 23 3.47 -10.36 0.20
CA SER A 23 2.53 -9.95 -0.85
C SER A 23 3.02 -10.31 -2.24
N MET A 24 4.33 -10.19 -2.50
CA MET A 24 4.92 -10.57 -3.78
C MET A 24 4.87 -12.09 -4.04
N ASP A 25 4.97 -12.90 -2.99
CA ASP A 25 4.96 -14.36 -3.09
C ASP A 25 3.52 -14.91 -3.17
N SER A 26 2.62 -14.42 -2.31
CA SER A 26 1.29 -15.00 -2.11
C SER A 26 0.14 -14.27 -2.83
N ASP A 27 0.26 -12.97 -3.11
CA ASP A 27 -0.84 -12.15 -3.66
C ASP A 27 -0.63 -11.79 -5.15
N PHE A 28 -0.07 -12.71 -5.93
CA PHE A 28 0.25 -12.50 -7.34
C PHE A 28 -0.98 -12.44 -8.27
N ALA A 29 -2.15 -12.86 -7.80
CA ALA A 29 -3.35 -12.96 -8.60
C ALA A 29 -3.95 -11.57 -8.91
N ASN A 30 -4.50 -11.41 -10.12
CA ASN A 30 -5.14 -10.16 -10.51
C ASN A 30 -6.39 -9.87 -9.63
N PRO A 31 -6.42 -8.73 -8.91
CA PRO A 31 -7.52 -8.37 -8.01
C PRO A 31 -8.85 -8.03 -8.71
N GLY A 32 -8.81 -7.84 -10.04
CA GLY A 32 -10.00 -7.65 -10.88
C GLY A 32 -10.72 -8.94 -11.26
N THR A 33 -10.19 -10.10 -10.86
CA THR A 33 -10.83 -11.40 -11.18
C THR A 33 -11.93 -11.75 -10.18
N ILE A 34 -12.79 -12.70 -10.58
CA ILE A 34 -13.87 -13.22 -9.72
C ILE A 34 -13.42 -14.43 -8.87
N TYR A 35 -12.21 -14.95 -9.10
CA TYR A 35 -11.70 -16.12 -8.40
C TYR A 35 -11.21 -15.76 -7.00
N SER A 36 -11.33 -16.70 -6.05
CA SER A 36 -11.00 -16.48 -4.63
C SER A 36 -9.63 -15.85 -4.43
N ILE A 37 -8.61 -16.35 -5.12
CA ILE A 37 -7.22 -15.84 -5.03
C ILE A 37 -7.10 -14.35 -5.41
N GLY A 38 -7.86 -13.88 -6.41
CA GLY A 38 -7.87 -12.47 -6.79
C GLY A 38 -8.72 -11.64 -5.83
N LEU A 39 -9.83 -12.19 -5.36
CA LEU A 39 -10.66 -11.54 -4.33
C LEU A 39 -9.87 -11.33 -3.02
N ASP A 40 -8.98 -12.25 -2.66
CA ASP A 40 -8.14 -12.15 -1.48
C ASP A 40 -7.08 -11.04 -1.64
N ALA A 41 -6.42 -10.95 -2.80
CA ALA A 41 -5.55 -9.81 -3.14
C ALA A 41 -6.32 -8.47 -3.08
N ARG A 42 -7.55 -8.43 -3.61
CA ARG A 42 -8.42 -7.23 -3.55
C ARG A 42 -8.75 -6.84 -2.11
N LYS A 43 -9.05 -7.81 -1.23
CA LYS A 43 -9.31 -7.53 0.19
C LYS A 43 -8.11 -6.87 0.87
N LYS A 44 -6.88 -7.30 0.55
CA LYS A 44 -5.66 -6.67 1.08
C LYS A 44 -5.51 -5.22 0.63
N ILE A 45 -5.81 -4.90 -0.63
CA ILE A 45 -5.81 -3.51 -1.14
C ILE A 45 -6.86 -2.66 -0.40
N GLU A 46 -8.08 -3.15 -0.24
CA GLU A 46 -9.14 -2.41 0.47
C GLU A 46 -8.82 -2.24 1.96
N ARG A 47 -8.16 -3.23 2.59
CA ARG A 47 -7.67 -3.10 3.97
C ARG A 47 -6.61 -2.00 4.08
N ALA A 48 -5.61 -2.01 3.20
CA ALA A 48 -4.57 -0.98 3.18
C ALA A 48 -5.17 0.42 2.98
N LYS A 49 -6.20 0.54 2.13
CA LYS A 49 -6.94 1.79 1.96
C LYS A 49 -7.64 2.23 3.24
N GLN A 50 -8.29 1.31 3.96
CA GLN A 50 -8.93 1.63 5.25
C GLN A 50 -7.90 2.04 6.30
N ASP A 51 -6.76 1.34 6.38
CA ASP A 51 -5.68 1.68 7.30
C ASP A 51 -5.16 3.11 7.05
N ILE A 52 -5.08 3.54 5.77
CA ILE A 52 -4.73 4.93 5.40
C ILE A 52 -5.81 5.92 5.82
N VAL A 53 -7.10 5.61 5.61
CA VAL A 53 -8.22 6.45 6.07
C VAL A 53 -8.10 6.71 7.56
N ASP A 54 -7.90 5.65 8.33
CA ASP A 54 -7.87 5.70 9.79
C ASP A 54 -6.61 6.43 10.29
N ALA A 55 -5.44 6.11 9.73
CA ALA A 55 -4.17 6.73 10.12
C ALA A 55 -4.11 8.24 9.82
N LEU A 56 -4.74 8.68 8.73
CA LEU A 56 -4.75 10.09 8.30
C LEU A 56 -6.04 10.82 8.69
N ASN A 57 -6.98 10.17 9.37
CA ASN A 57 -8.30 10.71 9.73
C ASN A 57 -9.04 11.30 8.52
N ILE A 58 -9.04 10.59 7.40
CA ILE A 58 -9.65 11.08 6.15
C ILE A 58 -11.18 11.09 6.31
N PRO A 59 -11.86 12.21 6.02
CA PRO A 59 -13.32 12.25 6.09
C PRO A 59 -13.97 11.29 5.09
N SER A 60 -15.07 10.66 5.48
CA SER A 60 -15.81 9.72 4.62
C SER A 60 -16.36 10.33 3.32
N THR A 61 -16.40 11.66 3.23
CA THR A 61 -16.76 12.40 2.01
C THR A 61 -15.66 12.40 0.95
N HIS A 62 -14.44 11.98 1.29
CA HIS A 62 -13.29 11.97 0.40
C HIS A 62 -13.07 10.58 -0.20
N ARG A 63 -12.46 10.55 -1.39
CA ARG A 63 -12.07 9.31 -2.07
C ARG A 63 -10.56 9.19 -2.06
N ILE A 64 -10.07 7.98 -1.78
CA ILE A 64 -8.66 7.63 -1.94
C ILE A 64 -8.47 7.00 -3.31
N ILE A 65 -7.45 7.47 -4.03
CA ILE A 65 -6.97 6.93 -5.30
C ILE A 65 -5.50 6.59 -5.10
N PHE A 66 -5.12 5.34 -5.37
CA PHE A 66 -3.72 4.95 -5.39
C PHE A 66 -3.07 5.42 -6.70
N THR A 67 -1.91 6.06 -6.60
CA THR A 67 -1.04 6.46 -7.72
C THR A 67 0.36 5.88 -7.50
N SER A 68 1.26 6.00 -8.47
CA SER A 68 2.65 5.55 -8.35
C SER A 68 3.49 6.42 -7.40
N GLY A 69 3.04 7.63 -7.07
CA GLY A 69 3.74 8.53 -6.16
C GLY A 69 3.25 9.98 -6.22
N GLY A 70 3.91 10.86 -5.47
CA GLY A 70 3.51 12.27 -5.33
C GLY A 70 3.59 13.07 -6.63
N THR A 71 4.51 12.75 -7.54
CA THR A 71 4.62 13.43 -8.83
C THR A 71 3.46 13.13 -9.76
N GLU A 72 2.88 11.92 -9.72
CA GLU A 72 1.68 11.59 -10.50
C GLU A 72 0.41 12.21 -9.88
N ALA A 73 0.41 12.43 -8.57
CA ALA A 73 -0.76 12.91 -7.85
C ALA A 73 -0.99 14.44 -7.89
N ASN A 74 0.06 15.22 -8.19
CA ASN A 74 0.02 16.71 -8.24
C ASN A 74 -0.43 17.23 -9.60
#